data_AF-A0A6M8M3T3-F1
#
_entry.id   AF-A0A6M8M3T3-F1
#
_cell.length_a   1.000
_cell.length_b   1.000
_cell.length_c   1.000
_cell.angle_alpha   90.00
_cell.angle_beta   90.00
_cell.angle_gamma   90.00
#
_symmetry.space_group_name_H-M   'P 1'
#
loop_
_entity.id
_entity.type
_entity.pdbx_description
1 polymer ?
#
loop_
_entity_poly.entity_id
_entity_poly.type
_entity_poly.pdbx_seq_one_letter_code
_entity_poly.pdbx_strand_id
1 'polypeptide(L)'
;MHDYPKQLHAFNEEGSVHDYHYLRIGQLCDGLPVVRPELSKRKPLPAYHFPDASFSGFTAPYDALDRRHVLEVCPFRAWSLVLHKQKRYSLANAYNLGLMSILSYSNEDKTRHGAPAEFFARQCLDMS
;
A
#
# COMPACT_ATOMS: atom_id res chain seq x y z
N MET A 1 0.72 -13.90 -18.62
CA MET A 1 -0.24 -13.18 -19.48
C MET A 1 -1.48 -12.85 -18.67
N HIS A 2 -1.47 -11.69 -18.02
CA HIS A 2 -2.65 -10.86 -17.78
C HIS A 2 -2.09 -9.49 -17.36
N ASP A 3 -1.98 -8.63 -18.37
CA ASP A 3 -1.67 -7.23 -18.21
C ASP A 3 -2.95 -6.58 -17.67
N TYR A 4 -2.96 -6.22 -16.39
CA TYR A 4 -4.11 -5.54 -15.80
C TYR A 4 -4.03 -4.07 -16.18
N PRO A 5 -5.02 -3.51 -16.91
CA PRO A 5 -5.05 -2.08 -17.16
C PRO A 5 -5.33 -1.37 -15.83
N LYS A 6 -4.30 -0.73 -15.25
CA LYS A 6 -4.46 0.17 -14.10
C LYS A 6 -5.08 1.52 -14.53
N GLN A 7 -6.19 1.47 -15.26
CA GLN A 7 -7.09 2.62 -15.41
C GLN A 7 -8.25 2.43 -14.44
N LEU A 8 -8.01 2.85 -13.19
CA LEU A 8 -9.09 3.11 -12.24
C LEU A 8 -9.85 4.35 -12.74
N HIS A 9 -10.87 4.12 -13.57
CA HIS A 9 -11.89 5.14 -13.83
C HIS A 9 -12.66 5.33 -12.51
N ALA A 10 -12.32 6.37 -11.75
CA ALA A 10 -13.11 6.80 -10.61
C ALA A 10 -14.48 7.28 -11.10
N PHE A 11 -15.53 6.97 -10.33
CA PHE A 11 -16.91 7.38 -10.60
C PHE A 11 -16.99 8.91 -10.73
N ASN A 12 -17.46 9.40 -11.88
CA ASN A 12 -17.67 10.82 -12.14
C ASN A 12 -19.02 11.28 -11.56
N GLU A 13 -19.01 12.30 -10.72
CA GLU A 13 -20.08 13.30 -10.70
C GLU A 13 -19.75 14.38 -11.75
N GLU A 14 -20.79 14.87 -12.42
CA GLU A 14 -20.79 15.53 -13.72
C GLU A 14 -19.75 16.67 -13.92
N GLY A 15 -18.93 16.56 -14.98
CA GLY A 15 -18.51 17.72 -15.79
C GLY A 15 -17.02 18.10 -15.89
N SER A 16 -16.09 17.53 -15.11
CA SER A 16 -14.68 17.91 -15.21
C SER A 16 -13.75 16.70 -15.40
N VAL A 17 -12.94 16.71 -16.46
CA VAL A 17 -11.87 15.73 -16.70
C VAL A 17 -10.72 16.05 -15.75
N HIS A 18 -10.51 15.21 -14.74
CA HIS A 18 -9.35 15.29 -13.85
C HIS A 18 -8.29 14.30 -14.27
N ASP A 19 -7.03 14.73 -14.24
CA ASP A 19 -5.90 13.82 -14.39
C ASP A 19 -5.59 13.19 -13.03
N TYR A 20 -5.96 11.92 -12.87
CA TYR A 20 -5.75 11.14 -11.65
C TYR A 20 -4.38 10.45 -11.67
N HIS A 21 -3.65 10.57 -10.56
CA HIS A 21 -2.31 9.99 -10.39
C HIS A 21 -2.25 9.21 -9.08
N TYR A 22 -1.80 7.96 -9.15
CA TYR A 22 -1.50 7.17 -7.97
C TYR A 22 -0.01 7.27 -7.64
N LEU A 23 0.31 7.79 -6.46
CA LEU A 23 1.68 8.06 -6.05
C LEU A 23 2.03 7.37 -4.72
N ARG A 24 3.30 7.01 -4.56
CA ARG A 24 3.89 6.58 -3.28
C ARG A 24 4.41 7.81 -2.52
N ILE A 25 4.50 7.71 -1.20
CA ILE A 25 4.99 8.80 -0.34
C ILE A 25 6.39 9.27 -0.78
N GLY A 26 7.28 8.35 -1.15
CA GLY A 26 8.63 8.65 -1.63
C GLY A 26 8.71 9.45 -2.94
N GLN A 27 7.61 9.54 -3.70
CA GLN A 27 7.51 10.39 -4.89
C GLN A 27 7.06 11.82 -4.56
N LEU A 28 6.60 12.07 -3.33
CA LEU A 28 6.16 13.40 -2.86
C LEU A 28 7.09 14.00 -1.80
N CYS A 29 7.78 13.16 -1.02
CA CYS A 29 8.77 13.60 -0.04
C CYS A 29 9.90 12.55 0.15
N ASP A 30 11.04 12.99 0.66
CA ASP A 30 12.25 12.19 0.89
C ASP A 30 12.34 11.57 2.30
N GLY A 31 11.33 11.80 3.15
CA GLY A 31 11.28 11.31 4.53
C GLY A 31 9.88 10.96 5.01
N LEU A 32 9.80 10.35 6.20
CA LEU A 32 8.51 10.08 6.84
C LEU A 32 7.87 11.37 7.34
N PRO A 33 6.54 11.54 7.19
CA PRO A 33 5.86 12.71 7.70
C PRO A 33 5.98 12.76 9.24
N VAL A 34 6.12 13.97 9.79
CA VAL A 34 6.26 14.21 11.23
C VAL A 34 4.90 14.11 11.94
N VAL A 35 4.21 12.98 11.76
CA VAL A 35 2.92 12.70 12.43
C VAL A 35 3.17 12.10 13.81
N ARG A 36 4.29 11.40 13.99
CA ARG A 36 4.83 10.97 15.28
C ARG A 36 6.36 11.03 15.28
N PRO A 37 7.00 11.70 16.26
CA PRO A 37 8.46 11.81 16.34
C PRO A 37 9.17 10.45 16.29
N GLU A 38 8.59 9.42 16.92
CA GLU A 38 9.15 8.06 16.93
C GLU A 38 9.19 7.39 15.54
N LEU A 39 8.22 7.71 14.67
CA LEU A 39 8.21 7.21 13.30
C LEU A 39 9.22 7.94 12.43
N SER A 40 9.41 9.26 12.62
CA SER A 40 10.37 10.06 11.84
C SER A 40 11.83 9.63 12.01
N LYS A 41 12.16 8.93 13.11
CA LYS A 41 13.50 8.39 13.40
C LYS A 41 13.74 7.00 12.80
N ARG A 42 12.71 6.34 12.26
CA ARG A 42 12.87 4.99 11.68
C ARG A 42 13.73 5.05 10.42
N LYS A 43 14.83 4.30 10.44
CA LYS A 43 15.63 3.96 9.26
C LYS A 43 15.87 2.44 9.22
N PRO A 44 15.86 1.80 8.04
CA PRO A 44 15.59 2.39 6.73
C PRO A 44 14.10 2.74 6.53
N LEU A 45 13.82 3.62 5.55
CA LEU A 45 12.46 3.92 5.13
C LEU A 45 11.79 2.66 4.54
N PRO A 46 10.46 2.47 4.68
CA PRO A 46 9.79 1.32 4.08
C PRO A 46 9.93 1.32 2.56
N ALA A 47 10.64 0.32 2.00
CA ALA A 47 10.98 0.25 0.58
C ALA A 47 9.77 0.30 -0.37
N TYR A 48 8.60 -0.16 0.08
CA TYR A 48 7.37 -0.06 -0.70
C TYR A 48 6.89 1.38 -0.88
N HIS A 49 7.03 2.23 0.15
CA HIS A 49 6.66 3.64 0.10
C HIS A 49 7.79 4.52 -0.45
N PHE A 50 9.04 4.07 -0.31
CA PHE A 50 10.25 4.77 -0.74
C PHE A 50 11.12 3.81 -1.58
N PRO A 51 10.67 3.47 -2.81
CA PRO A 51 11.40 2.54 -3.68
C PRO A 51 12.67 3.18 -4.25
N ASP A 52 12.65 4.49 -4.47
CA ASP A 52 13.76 5.27 -5.00
C ASP A 52 14.51 5.94 -3.87
N ALA A 53 15.84 5.79 -3.87
CA ALA A 53 16.70 6.44 -2.89
C ALA A 53 16.88 7.94 -3.16
N SER A 54 16.65 8.38 -4.40
CA SER A 54 16.65 9.78 -4.82
C SER A 54 15.22 10.29 -4.95
N PHE A 55 14.92 11.41 -4.31
CA PHE A 55 13.63 12.09 -4.49
C PHE A 55 13.49 12.62 -5.91
N SER A 56 12.60 12.03 -6.69
CA SER A 56 12.34 12.37 -8.10
C SER A 56 11.12 13.30 -8.29
N GLY A 57 10.28 13.44 -7.27
CA GLY A 57 9.08 14.27 -7.33
C GLY A 57 7.99 13.72 -8.26
N PHE A 58 6.89 14.47 -8.35
CA PHE A 58 5.86 14.27 -9.36
C PHE A 58 6.08 15.26 -10.51
N THR A 59 6.09 14.78 -11.76
CA THR A 59 6.22 15.61 -12.96
C THR A 59 4.94 15.54 -13.77
N ALA A 60 4.37 16.71 -14.07
CA ALA A 60 3.25 16.85 -15.01
C ALA A 60 3.79 17.41 -16.34
N PRO A 61 3.27 16.94 -17.48
CA PRO A 61 3.65 17.47 -18.78
C PRO A 61 3.06 18.88 -18.95
N TYR A 62 3.74 19.72 -19.76
CA TYR A 62 3.43 21.14 -19.89
C TYR A 62 1.98 21.40 -20.35
N ASP A 63 1.47 20.57 -21.24
CA ASP A 63 0.12 20.61 -21.82
C ASP A 63 -0.99 20.15 -20.86
N ALA A 64 -0.64 19.70 -19.65
CA ALA A 64 -1.58 19.35 -18.59
C ALA A 64 -1.55 20.33 -17.40
N LEU A 65 -0.68 21.35 -17.40
CA LEU A 65 -0.53 22.28 -16.27
C LEU A 65 -1.79 23.12 -15.99
N ASP A 66 -2.63 23.35 -16.99
CA ASP A 66 -3.90 24.07 -16.86
C ASP A 66 -5.06 23.18 -16.40
N ARG A 67 -4.78 21.89 -16.12
CA ARG A 67 -5.77 20.92 -15.66
C ARG A 67 -5.70 20.71 -14.16
N ARG A 68 -6.79 20.21 -13.62
CA ARG A 68 -6.83 19.79 -12.22
C ARG A 68 -6.25 18.38 -12.10
N HIS A 69 -5.11 18.29 -11.43
CA HIS A 69 -4.49 17.03 -11.05
C HIS A 69 -5.01 16.55 -9.70
N VAL A 70 -5.41 15.28 -9.62
CA VAL A 70 -5.76 14.62 -8.35
C VAL A 70 -4.67 13.60 -8.03
N LEU A 71 -3.91 13.88 -6.98
CA LEU A 71 -2.84 13.00 -6.51
C LEU A 71 -3.36 12.13 -5.37
N GLU A 72 -3.64 10.86 -5.67
CA GLU A 72 -3.99 9.88 -4.65
C GLU A 72 -2.73 9.22 -4.11
N VAL A 73 -2.46 9.44 -2.82
CA VAL A 73 -1.27 8.90 -2.16
C VAL A 73 -1.59 7.53 -1.58
N CYS A 74 -0.77 6.54 -1.90
CA CYS A 74 -0.89 5.20 -1.33
C CYS A 74 -0.75 5.28 0.21
N PRO A 75 -1.80 5.00 0.99
CA PRO A 75 -1.74 5.08 2.44
C PRO A 75 -0.78 4.02 2.99
N PHE A 76 -0.25 4.25 4.19
CA PHE A 76 0.48 3.19 4.92
C PHE A 76 -0.39 1.94 4.96
N ARG A 77 0.08 0.86 4.32
CA ARG A 77 -0.72 -0.35 4.17
C ARG A 77 -0.87 -1.02 5.54
N ALA A 78 -2.09 -1.08 6.03
CA ALA A 78 -2.49 -1.87 7.18
C ALA A 78 -3.30 -3.07 6.70
N TRP A 79 -2.94 -4.27 7.15
CA TRP A 79 -3.68 -5.49 6.84
C TRP A 79 -4.72 -5.75 7.93
N SER A 80 -5.98 -5.92 7.53
CA SER A 80 -7.05 -6.36 8.43
C SER A 80 -7.50 -7.75 8.03
N LEU A 81 -7.20 -8.74 8.88
CA LEU A 81 -7.70 -10.11 8.72
C LEU A 81 -9.10 -10.16 9.34
N VAL A 82 -10.11 -9.83 8.54
CA VAL A 82 -11.51 -9.72 9.01
C VAL A 82 -12.16 -11.09 9.09
N LEU A 83 -12.88 -11.34 10.18
CA LEU A 83 -13.76 -12.49 10.33
C LEU A 83 -15.20 -12.05 10.13
N HIS A 84 -15.87 -12.63 9.13
CA HIS A 84 -17.27 -12.32 8.85
C HIS A 84 -18.19 -13.13 9.76
N LYS A 85 -19.15 -12.47 10.41
CA LYS A 85 -20.20 -13.15 11.17
C LYS A 85 -21.18 -13.81 10.21
N GLN A 86 -21.12 -15.14 10.11
CA GLN A 86 -22.05 -15.91 9.28
C GLN A 86 -22.27 -17.31 9.86
N LYS A 87 -23.44 -17.90 9.56
CA LYS A 87 -23.84 -19.23 10.07
C LYS A 87 -23.23 -20.39 9.28
N ARG A 88 -22.87 -20.16 8.02
CA ARG A 88 -22.29 -21.17 7.13
C ARG A 88 -20.77 -21.12 7.20
N TYR A 89 -20.13 -22.24 6.91
CA TYR A 89 -18.68 -22.29 6.77
C TYR A 89 -18.21 -21.27 5.72
N SER A 90 -17.11 -20.61 6.03
CA SER A 90 -16.48 -19.63 5.16
C SER A 90 -15.01 -19.97 5.00
N LEU A 91 -14.64 -20.24 3.75
CA LEU A 91 -13.26 -20.48 3.39
C LEU A 91 -12.39 -19.27 3.72
N ALA A 92 -12.88 -18.05 3.50
CA ALA A 92 -12.19 -16.82 3.85
C ALA A 92 -11.92 -16.70 5.36
N ASN A 93 -12.93 -16.98 6.20
CA ASN A 93 -12.73 -16.99 7.66
C ASN A 93 -11.73 -18.08 8.08
N ALA A 94 -11.79 -19.26 7.48
CA ALA A 94 -10.88 -20.35 7.79
C ALA A 94 -9.43 -19.99 7.44
N TYR A 95 -9.19 -19.40 6.27
CA TYR A 95 -7.87 -18.90 5.87
C TYR A 95 -7.40 -17.78 6.80
N ASN A 96 -8.24 -16.78 7.09
CA ASN A 96 -7.88 -15.66 7.96
C ASN A 96 -7.54 -16.16 9.37
N LEU A 97 -8.32 -17.09 9.94
CA LEU A 97 -8.02 -17.71 11.24
C LEU A 97 -6.71 -18.51 11.21
N GLY A 98 -6.50 -19.31 10.16
CA GLY A 98 -5.27 -20.09 9.99
C GLY A 98 -4.04 -19.19 9.91
N LEU A 99 -4.11 -18.15 9.08
CA LEU A 99 -3.03 -17.16 8.93
C LEU A 99 -2.81 -16.39 10.25
N MET A 100 -3.87 -15.91 10.91
CA MET A 100 -3.77 -15.25 12.21
C MET A 100 -3.11 -16.16 13.25
N SER A 101 -3.45 -17.45 13.28
CA SER A 101 -2.83 -18.42 14.18
C SER A 101 -1.33 -18.55 13.90
N ILE A 102 -0.94 -18.77 12.65
CA ILE A 102 0.47 -18.87 12.25
C ILE A 102 1.23 -17.61 12.67
N LEU A 103 0.68 -16.42 12.38
CA LEU A 103 1.31 -15.15 12.71
C LEU A 103 1.39 -14.90 14.22
N SER A 104 0.41 -15.34 15.00
CA SER A 104 0.34 -15.09 16.45
C SER A 104 1.30 -15.99 17.24
N TYR A 105 1.58 -17.19 16.75
CA TYR A 105 2.46 -18.17 17.39
C TYR A 105 3.85 -18.26 16.77
N SER A 106 4.11 -17.53 15.69
CA SER A 106 5.42 -17.52 15.04
C SER A 106 6.45 -16.81 15.93
N ASN A 107 7.44 -17.58 16.38
CA ASN A 107 8.66 -17.10 17.04
C ASN A 107 9.87 -17.19 16.10
N GLU A 108 9.62 -17.33 14.80
CA GLU A 108 10.68 -17.45 13.80
C GLU A 108 11.41 -16.11 13.61
N ASP A 109 12.66 -16.21 13.15
CA ASP A 109 13.45 -15.02 12.81
C ASP A 109 12.73 -14.16 11.76
N LYS A 110 12.82 -12.84 11.89
CA LYS A 110 12.10 -11.84 11.05
C LYS A 110 12.36 -11.98 9.55
N THR A 111 13.44 -12.64 9.14
CA THR A 111 13.82 -12.84 7.74
C THR A 111 13.39 -14.19 7.19
N ARG A 112 12.95 -15.11 8.05
CA ARG A 112 12.54 -16.46 7.68
C ARG A 112 11.13 -16.46 7.10
N HIS A 113 10.94 -17.26 6.07
CA HIS A 113 9.63 -17.48 5.46
C HIS A 113 8.60 -17.94 6.51
N GLY A 114 7.48 -17.21 6.61
CA GLY A 114 6.42 -17.47 7.60
C GLY A 114 6.57 -16.70 8.92
N ALA A 115 7.65 -15.93 9.09
CA ALA A 115 7.71 -14.93 10.15
C ALA A 115 6.77 -13.76 9.86
N PRO A 116 6.13 -13.13 10.87
CA PRO A 116 5.16 -12.06 10.62
C PRO A 116 5.77 -10.88 9.87
N ALA A 117 7.02 -10.52 10.19
CA ALA A 117 7.73 -9.44 9.53
C ALA A 117 7.98 -9.75 8.04
N GLU A 118 8.44 -10.97 7.72
CA GLU A 118 8.70 -11.42 6.36
C GLU A 118 7.41 -11.46 5.54
N PHE A 119 6.35 -12.07 6.09
CA PHE A 119 5.05 -12.20 5.43
C PHE A 119 4.51 -10.85 4.96
N PHE A 120 4.44 -9.86 5.87
CA PHE A 120 3.92 -8.54 5.52
C PHE A 120 4.88 -7.74 4.63
N ALA A 121 6.19 -7.87 4.83
CA ALA A 121 7.19 -7.09 4.11
C ALA A 121 7.57 -7.66 2.74
N ARG A 122 7.16 -8.89 2.39
CA ARG A 122 7.50 -9.53 1.12
C ARG A 122 6.30 -10.12 0.40
N GLN A 123 5.56 -11.00 1.06
CA GLN A 123 4.45 -11.73 0.42
C GLN A 123 3.24 -10.83 0.19
N CYS A 124 3.04 -9.84 1.06
CA CYS A 124 1.97 -8.88 0.99
C CYS A 124 2.32 -7.57 0.25
N LEU A 125 3.43 -7.50 -0.47
CA LEU A 125 3.81 -6.28 -1.17
C LEU A 125 2.97 -6.06 -2.43
N ASP A 126 2.74 -7.12 -3.21
CA ASP A 126 2.06 -7.02 -4.50
C ASP A 126 0.89 -8.00 -4.57
N MET A 127 -0.29 -7.47 -4.28
CA MET A 127 -1.59 -8.16 -4.43
C MET A 127 -2.54 -7.33 -5.32
N SER A 128 -1.98 -6.38 -6.08
CA SER A 128 -2.72 -5.48 -6.98
C SER A 128 -2.83 -6.01 -8.39
#